data_AF-A0A328FCV7-F1
#
_entry.id   AF-A0A328FCV7-F1
#
_cell.length_a   1.000
_cell.length_b   1.000
_cell.length_c   1.000
_cell.angle_alpha   90.00
_cell.angle_beta   90.00
_cell.angle_gamma   90.00
#
_symmetry.space_group_name_H-M   'P 1'
#
loop_
_entity.id
_entity.type
_entity.pdbx_description
1 polymer ?
#
loop_
_entity_poly.entity_id
_entity_poly.type
_entity_poly.pdbx_seq_one_letter_code
_entity_poly.pdbx_strand_id
1 'polypeptide(L)' 'MKFFFCVMGMVMIVEGLPYFISPHKMREMVMMILQIPEGTLRRFGFFMMLAGLALVYLAMEIG' A
#
# COMPACT_ATOMS: atom_id res chain seq x y z
N MET A 1 -14.81 -12.59 -9.66
CA MET A 1 -13.61 -13.48 -9.64
C MET A 1 -12.48 -13.04 -10.57
N LYS A 2 -12.72 -12.66 -11.83
CA LYS A 2 -11.65 -12.18 -12.74
C LYS A 2 -10.91 -10.92 -12.27
N PHE A 3 -11.63 -9.95 -11.69
CA PHE A 3 -11.03 -8.69 -11.24
C PHE A 3 -10.11 -8.83 -10.01
N PHE A 4 -10.38 -9.77 -9.11
CA PHE A 4 -9.61 -9.94 -7.88
C PHE A 4 -8.14 -10.27 -8.16
N PHE A 5 -7.89 -11.24 -9.05
CA PHE A 5 -6.54 -11.61 -9.47
C PHE A 5 -5.86 -10.51 -10.30
N CYS A 6 -6.62 -9.74 -11.09
CA CYS A 6 -6.07 -8.66 -11.89
C CYS A 6 -5.61 -7.48 -11.02
N VAL A 7 -6.42 -7.08 -10.04
CA VAL A 7 -6.06 -6.03 -9.08
C VAL A 7 -4.89 -6.48 -8.20
N MET A 8 -4.91 -7.73 -7.72
CA MET A 8 -3.79 -8.28 -6.95
C MET A 8 -2.48 -8.26 -7.77
N GLY A 9 -2.53 -8.69 -9.05
CA GLY A 9 -1.38 -8.64 -9.94
C GLY A 9 -0.88 -7.21 -10.20
N MET A 10 -1.79 -6.25 -10.38
CA MET A 10 -1.44 -4.85 -10.57
C MET A 10 -0.76 -4.25 -9.33
N VAL A 11 -1.28 -4.54 -8.12
CA VAL A 11 -0.67 -4.11 -6.85
C VAL A 11 0.73 -4.70 -6.70
N MET A 12 0.94 -5.99 -7.03
CA MET A 12 2.26 -6.60 -6.99
C MET A 12 3.26 -5.94 -7.95
N ILE A 13 2.82 -5.56 -9.16
CA ILE A 13 3.67 -4.84 -10.11
C ILE A 13 4.01 -3.45 -9.59
N VAL A 14 3.02 -2.70 -9.10
CA VAL A 14 3.20 -1.33 -8.61
C VAL A 14 4.08 -1.31 -7.37
N GLU A 15 3.87 -2.21 -6.41
CA GLU A 15 4.72 -2.33 -5.21
C GLU A 15 6.13 -2.83 -5.55
N GLY A 16 6.28 -3.70 -6.55
CA GLY A 16 7.58 -4.23 -6.97
C GLY A 16 8.46 -3.23 -7.75
N LEU A 17 7.85 -2.28 -8.46
CA LEU A 17 8.54 -1.34 -9.34
C LEU A 17 9.56 -0.44 -8.62
N PRO A 18 9.26 0.17 -7.45
CA PRO A 18 10.22 0.95 -6.68
C PRO A 18 11.42 0.14 -6.21
N TYR A 19 11.21 -1.13 -5.81
CA TYR A 19 12.30 -2.02 -5.40
C TYR A 19 13.23 -2.35 -6.57
N PHE A 20 12.70 -2.46 -7.78
CA PHE A 20 13.48 -2.79 -8.98
C PHE A 20 14.24 -1.58 -9.54
N ILE A 21 13.59 -0.42 -9.66
CA ILE A 21 14.19 0.78 -10.27
C ILE A 21 15.22 1.45 -9.36
N SER A 22 14.95 1.53 -8.05
CA SER A 22 15.83 2.24 -7.13
C SER A 22 15.77 1.65 -5.71
N PRO A 23 16.43 0.51 -5.45
CA PRO A 23 16.45 -0.11 -4.13
C PRO A 23 17.07 0.80 -3.05
N HIS A 24 17.94 1.73 -3.45
CA HIS A 24 18.55 2.71 -2.55
C HIS A 24 17.53 3.70 -1.97
N LYS A 25 16.66 4.28 -2.83
CA LYS A 25 15.60 5.19 -2.38
C LYS A 25 14.58 4.49 -1.49
N MET A 26 14.28 3.23 -1.79
CA MET A 26 13.38 2.42 -0.97
C MET A 26 13.95 2.20 0.44
N ARG A 27 15.25 1.91 0.54
CA ARG A 27 15.94 1.80 1.84
C ARG A 27 15.93 3.10 2.63
N GLU A 28 16.21 4.25 2.01
CA GLU A 28 16.11 5.55 2.67
C GLU A 28 14.70 5.83 3.18
N MET A 29 13.68 5.51 2.37
CA MET A 29 12.28 5.69 2.75
C MET A 29 11.92 4.85 3.98
N VAL A 30 12.38 3.59 4.05
CA VAL A 30 12.19 2.74 5.23
C VAL A 30 12.93 3.30 6.45
N MET A 31 14.14 3.82 6.29
CA MET A 31 14.87 4.45 7.40
C MET A 31 14.16 5.70 7.94
N MET A 32 13.54 6.49 7.07
CA MET A 32 12.67 7.60 7.50
C MET A 32 11.44 7.11 8.25
N ILE A 33 10.81 6.01 7.81
CA ILE A 33 9.66 5.41 8.49
C ILE A 33 10.04 4.91 9.90
N LEU A 34 11.24 4.33 10.05
CA LEU A 34 11.75 3.88 11.36
C LEU A 34 11.98 5.02 12.36
N GLN A 35 12.14 6.26 11.88
CA GLN A 35 12.27 7.45 12.74
C GLN A 35 10.91 7.96 13.24
N ILE A 36 9.79 7.51 12.65
CA ILE A 36 8.45 7.93 13.05
C ILE A 36 8.03 7.13 14.30
N PRO A 37 7.51 7.79 15.35
CA PRO A 37 7.07 7.09 16.55
C PRO A 37 5.96 6.09 16.27
N GLU A 38 6.06 4.90 16.88
CA GLU A 38 5.19 3.74 16.65
C GLU A 38 3.69 4.07 16.77
N GLY A 39 3.31 4.92 17.74
CA GLY A 39 1.92 5.35 17.93
C GLY A 39 1.34 6.16 16.77
N THR A 40 2.17 6.90 16.05
CA THR A 40 1.76 7.61 14.83
C THR A 40 1.72 6.65 13.65
N LEU A 41 2.70 5.75 13.54
CA LEU A 41 2.76 4.73 12.50
C LEU A 41 1.53 3.79 12.55
N ARG A 42 1.12 3.39 13.75
CA ARG A 42 -0.05 2.53 13.96
C ARG A 42 -1.36 3.23 13.60
N ARG A 43 -1.51 4.51 13.95
CA ARG A 43 -2.68 5.30 13.56
C ARG A 43 -2.73 5.51 12.05
N PHE A 44 -1.59 5.83 11.44
CA PHE A 44 -1.49 5.98 10.00
C PHE A 44 -1.85 4.70 9.26
N GLY A 45 -1.29 3.55 9.68
CA GLY A 45 -1.64 2.24 9.13
C GLY A 45 -3.12 1.89 9.32
N PHE A 46 -3.72 2.25 10.45
CA PHE A 46 -5.16 2.05 10.69
C PHE A 46 -6.03 2.88 9.75
N PHE A 47 -5.68 4.16 9.54
CA PHE A 47 -6.37 5.02 8.56
C PHE A 47 -6.21 4.49 7.13
N MET A 48 -5.02 4.01 6.76
CA MET A 48 -4.76 3.39 5.46
C MET A 48 -5.60 2.13 5.24
N MET A 49 -5.71 1.26 6.25
CA MET A 49 -6.58 0.08 6.19
C MET A 49 -8.05 0.46 6.01
N LEU A 50 -8.55 1.45 6.77
CA LEU A 50 -9.93 1.92 6.61
C LEU A 50 -10.19 2.53 5.23
N ALA A 51 -9.27 3.35 4.73
CA ALA A 51 -9.38 3.93 3.40
C ALA A 51 -9.35 2.86 2.30
N GLY A 52 -8.49 1.85 2.43
CA GLY A 52 -8.45 0.70 1.52
C GLY A 52 -9.74 -0.11 1.54
N LEU A 53 -10.30 -0.35 2.74
CA LEU A 53 -11.59 -1.04 2.90
C LEU A 53 -12.73 -0.25 2.25
N ALA A 54 -12.77 1.07 2.44
CA ALA A 54 -13.75 1.94 1.79
C ALA A 54 -13.60 1.94 0.26
N LEU A 55 -12.37 1.95 -0.26
CA LEU A 55 -12.10 1.84 -1.70
C LEU A 55 -12.59 0.51 -2.27
N VAL A 56 -12.35 -0.61 -1.58
CA VAL A 56 -12.85 -1.93 -1.97
C VAL A 56 -14.37 -1.96 -1.96
N TYR A 57 -15.00 -1.36 -0.94
CA TYR A 57 -16.45 -1.28 -0.84
C TYR A 57 -17.05 -0.46 -1.99
N LEU A 58 -16.51 0.73 -2.28
CA LEU A 58 -16.94 1.55 -3.41
C LEU A 58 -16.71 0.85 -4.76
N ALA A 59 -15.56 0.20 -4.95
CA ALA A 59 -15.28 -0.55 -6.17
C ALA A 59 -16.21 -1.74 -6.36
N MET A 60 -16.69 -2.35 -5.27
CA MET A 60 -17.66 -3.43 -5.29
C MET A 60 -19.11 -2.94 -5.43
N GLU A 61 -19.44 -1.75 -4.94
CA GLU A 61 -20.78 -1.15 -5.09
C GLU A 61 -21.01 -0.58 -6.50
N ILE A 62 -19.95 -0.10 -7.15
CA ILE A 62 -20.00 0.50 -8.50
C ILE A 62 -19.90 -0.57 -9.62
N GLY A 63 -19.37 -1.76 -9.33
CA GLY A 63 -19.13 -2.84 -10.30
C GLY A 63 -20.13 -3.99 -10.22
#